data_AF-A0A3M7S235-F1
#
_entry.id   AF-A0A3M7S235-F1
#
_cell.length_a   1.000
_cell.length_b   1.000
_cell.length_c   1.000
_cell.angle_alpha   90.00
_cell.angle_beta   90.00
_cell.angle_gamma   90.00
#
_symmetry.space_group_name_H-M   'P 1'
#
loop_
_entity.id
_entity.type
_entity.pdbx_description
1 polymer ?
#
loop_
_entity_poly.entity_id
_entity_poly.type
_entity_poly.pdbx_seq_one_letter_code
_entity_poly.pdbx_strand_id
1 'polypeptide(L)'
;MLLFIVRDYRLSFTKCTSMHKHKVDYLDRFKKTNILVVSTTGDEFFFPDNTYVYWENLVAATDGTILHRRIPNIGHSILAIGDTVLSTLRGFFLSTYYKAFIVPKLTWTRPNNSTHGIIRATVTMMPSILKPFKVQCWYAKSLDFKRDFRQTVLSPSGTLTLNPIKWMSTQENIIITQKGDQLIYTISFERSKKSWLGFFMEFSFQGLQRSVNVVTTEVNIVPEFYPHEDCTRSNCYGILKLKIR
;
A
#
# COMPACT_ATOMS: atom_id res chain seq x y z
N MET A 1 -9.64 5.16 -0.08
CA MET A 1 -8.50 5.42 0.85
C MET A 1 -8.92 6.20 2.09
N LEU A 2 -8.57 5.68 3.27
CA LEU A 2 -8.84 6.26 4.59
C LEU A 2 -7.53 6.59 5.31
N LEU A 3 -7.46 7.74 5.97
CA LEU A 3 -6.33 8.13 6.80
C LEU A 3 -6.75 8.14 8.27
N PHE A 4 -6.00 7.40 9.09
CA PHE A 4 -6.18 7.37 10.53
C PHE A 4 -4.95 7.98 11.19
N ILE A 5 -5.20 8.96 12.05
CA ILE A 5 -4.16 9.69 12.77
C ILE A 5 -4.42 9.48 14.25
N VAL A 6 -3.41 9.02 14.99
CA VAL A 6 -3.45 8.98 16.46
C VAL A 6 -2.45 9.99 16.99
N ARG A 7 -2.96 11.03 17.65
CA ARG A 7 -2.17 12.09 18.27
C ARG A 7 -2.76 12.43 19.63
N ASP A 8 -1.91 12.60 20.65
CA ASP A 8 -2.31 13.01 22.00
C ASP A 8 -3.50 12.20 22.53
N TYR A 9 -3.44 10.88 22.36
CA TYR A 9 -4.47 9.91 22.78
C TYR A 9 -5.84 10.03 22.09
N ARG A 10 -5.95 10.84 21.03
CA ARG A 10 -7.16 10.97 20.21
C ARG A 10 -6.97 10.29 18.85
N LEU A 11 -7.93 9.44 18.49
CA LEU A 11 -8.05 8.90 17.14
C LEU A 11 -8.86 9.88 16.29
N SER A 12 -8.26 10.37 15.21
CA SER A 12 -8.91 11.24 14.22
C SER A 12 -9.02 10.53 12.87
N PHE A 13 -10.13 10.76 12.18
CA PHE A 13 -10.42 10.25 10.84
C PHE A 13 -10.44 11.39 9.83
N THR A 14 -9.85 11.17 8.65
CA THR A 14 -10.01 12.10 7.54
C THR A 14 -10.13 11.35 6.21
N LYS A 15 -11.15 11.69 5.42
CA LYS A 15 -11.30 11.19 4.05
C LYS A 15 -10.29 11.90 3.15
N CYS A 16 -9.46 11.15 2.43
CA CYS A 16 -8.34 11.70 1.65
C CYS A 16 -8.73 12.51 0.39
N THR A 17 -10.02 12.71 0.09
CA THR A 17 -10.46 13.43 -1.12
C THR A 17 -10.01 14.90 -1.15
N SER A 18 -9.71 15.52 0.00
CA SER A 18 -9.16 16.89 0.07
C SER A 18 -7.62 16.95 -0.01
N MET A 19 -6.92 15.82 -0.08
CA MET A 19 -5.46 15.78 0.10
C MET A 19 -4.64 15.88 -1.20
N HIS A 20 -5.23 15.83 -2.40
CA HIS A 20 -4.46 15.91 -3.65
C HIS A 20 -3.89 17.31 -3.95
N LYS A 21 -4.50 18.39 -3.46
CA LYS A 21 -3.99 19.76 -3.61
C LYS A 21 -3.26 20.32 -2.39
N HIS A 22 -3.42 19.71 -1.21
CA HIS A 22 -2.99 20.31 0.07
C HIS A 22 -1.93 19.51 0.83
N LYS A 23 -1.43 18.39 0.29
CA LYS A 23 -0.55 17.48 1.05
C LYS A 23 0.83 18.04 1.35
N VAL A 24 1.38 18.94 0.53
CA VAL A 24 2.72 19.51 0.75
C VAL A 24 2.66 20.64 1.78
N ASP A 25 1.59 21.43 1.78
CA ASP A 25 1.50 22.66 2.59
C ASP A 25 1.31 22.42 4.09
N TYR A 26 0.97 21.19 4.50
CA TYR A 26 0.66 20.86 5.91
C TYR A 26 1.48 19.70 6.49
N LEU A 27 2.54 19.23 5.82
CA LEU A 27 3.36 18.10 6.29
C LEU A 27 3.91 18.30 7.70
N ASP A 28 4.22 19.55 8.06
CA ASP A 28 4.70 19.92 9.38
C ASP A 28 3.76 19.52 10.52
N ARG A 29 2.45 19.42 10.26
CA ARG A 29 1.47 18.98 11.27
C ARG A 29 1.59 17.51 11.64
N PHE A 30 2.26 16.72 10.80
CA PHE A 30 2.45 15.27 10.97
C PHE A 30 3.78 14.90 11.64
N LYS A 31 4.62 15.90 11.98
CA LYS A 31 5.86 15.68 12.73
C LYS A 31 5.60 14.84 13.98
N LYS A 32 6.38 13.76 14.14
CA LYS A 32 6.32 12.83 15.29
C LYS A 32 4.93 12.20 15.52
N THR A 33 4.09 12.11 14.49
CA THR A 33 2.75 11.55 14.59
C THR A 33 2.72 10.17 13.92
N ASN A 34 2.25 9.15 14.65
CA ASN A 34 1.97 7.85 14.06
C ASN A 34 0.73 7.96 13.17
N ILE A 35 0.86 7.54 11.92
CA ILE A 35 -0.21 7.58 10.93
C ILE A 35 -0.42 6.18 10.37
N LEU A 36 -1.68 5.78 10.20
CA LEU A 36 -2.05 4.58 9.46
C LEU A 36 -2.84 4.97 8.21
N VAL A 37 -2.29 4.64 7.05
CA VAL A 37 -2.98 4.77 5.76
C VAL A 37 -3.64 3.44 5.44
N VAL A 38 -4.97 3.43 5.33
CA VAL A 38 -5.74 2.25 4.91
C VAL A 38 -6.21 2.43 3.47
N SER A 39 -5.85 1.48 2.62
CA SER A 39 -6.25 1.44 1.21
C SER A 39 -6.73 0.04 0.85
N THR A 40 -7.38 -0.09 -0.31
CA THR A 40 -7.83 -1.38 -0.83
C THR A 40 -7.29 -1.57 -2.23
N THR A 41 -7.15 -2.81 -2.69
CA THR A 41 -6.54 -3.08 -4.00
C THR A 41 -7.48 -2.82 -5.18
N GLY A 42 -8.80 -2.80 -4.95
CA GLY A 42 -9.81 -2.63 -5.98
C GLY A 42 -10.57 -1.31 -5.91
N ASP A 43 -10.11 -0.32 -5.14
CA ASP A 43 -10.78 0.98 -4.99
C ASP A 43 -11.00 1.66 -6.35
N GLU A 44 -12.24 2.09 -6.63
CA GLU A 44 -12.63 2.72 -7.89
C GLU A 44 -12.07 4.14 -8.07
N PHE A 45 -11.69 4.80 -6.97
CA PHE A 45 -11.27 6.20 -6.95
C PHE A 45 -9.79 6.36 -6.58
N PHE A 46 -9.24 5.43 -5.79
CA PHE A 46 -7.87 5.48 -5.29
C PHE A 46 -7.06 4.29 -5.79
N PHE A 47 -6.48 4.42 -6.97
CA PHE A 47 -5.74 3.35 -7.61
C PHE A 47 -4.56 2.86 -6.75
N PRO A 48 -4.14 1.59 -6.92
CA PRO A 48 -3.09 1.00 -6.08
C PRO A 48 -1.76 1.76 -6.06
N ASP A 49 -1.48 2.54 -7.10
CA ASP A 49 -0.29 3.35 -7.29
C ASP A 49 -0.44 4.84 -6.93
N ASN A 50 -1.62 5.29 -6.51
CA ASN A 50 -1.80 6.67 -6.03
C ASN A 50 -0.90 7.02 -4.83
N THR A 51 -0.42 6.02 -4.08
CA THR A 51 0.49 6.21 -2.95
C THR A 51 1.86 6.74 -3.39
N TYR A 52 2.27 6.48 -4.63
CA TYR A 52 3.63 6.76 -5.12
C TYR A 52 3.92 8.27 -5.09
N VAL A 53 2.87 9.08 -5.26
CA VAL A 53 2.95 10.54 -5.33
C VAL A 53 3.25 11.19 -3.98
N TYR A 54 2.95 10.51 -2.87
CA TYR A 54 3.00 11.15 -1.55
C TYR A 54 3.67 10.32 -0.45
N TRP A 55 3.94 9.03 -0.68
CA TRP A 55 4.39 8.13 0.39
C TRP A 55 5.70 8.61 1.01
N GLU A 56 6.70 8.94 0.20
CA GLU A 56 8.01 9.42 0.66
C GLU A 56 7.89 10.71 1.48
N ASN A 57 7.06 11.65 1.02
CA ASN A 57 6.80 12.89 1.75
C ASN A 57 6.17 12.63 3.13
N LEU A 58 5.26 11.65 3.23
CA LEU A 58 4.66 11.28 4.51
C LEU A 58 5.65 10.53 5.41
N VAL A 59 6.48 9.65 4.85
CA VAL A 59 7.56 8.97 5.60
C VAL A 59 8.49 10.02 6.21
N ALA A 60 8.95 11.00 5.41
CA ALA A 60 9.79 12.09 5.88
C ALA A 60 9.09 12.93 6.95
N ALA A 61 7.83 13.31 6.73
CA ALA A 61 7.07 14.13 7.67
C ALA A 61 6.79 13.43 9.02
N THR A 62 6.71 12.10 9.03
CA THR A 62 6.39 11.30 10.23
C THR A 62 7.62 10.67 10.88
N ASP A 63 8.83 10.96 10.40
CA ASP A 63 10.08 10.32 10.87
C ASP A 63 10.01 8.79 10.77
N GLY A 64 9.43 8.29 9.68
CA GLY A 64 9.31 6.85 9.40
C GLY A 64 8.29 6.09 10.25
N THR A 65 7.43 6.77 11.01
CA THR A 65 6.43 6.12 11.89
C THR A 65 5.08 5.83 11.21
N ILE A 66 4.94 6.22 9.93
CA ILE A 66 3.76 5.92 9.13
C ILE A 66 3.69 4.45 8.74
N LEU A 67 2.50 3.86 8.87
CA LEU A 67 2.17 2.51 8.43
C LEU A 67 1.19 2.54 7.27
N HIS A 68 1.31 1.56 6.39
CA HIS A 68 0.35 1.32 5.31
C HIS A 68 -0.33 -0.02 5.53
N ARG A 69 -1.66 -0.05 5.36
CA ARG A 69 -2.47 -1.27 5.31
C ARG A 69 -3.25 -1.27 4.02
N ARG A 70 -2.87 -2.14 3.10
CA ARG A 70 -3.65 -2.44 1.90
C ARG A 70 -4.44 -3.73 2.09
N ILE A 71 -5.74 -3.68 1.82
CA ILE A 71 -6.65 -4.83 1.92
C ILE A 71 -6.95 -5.37 0.51
N PRO A 72 -6.64 -6.64 0.22
CA PRO A 72 -6.84 -7.23 -1.10
C PRO A 72 -8.32 -7.53 -1.38
N ASN A 73 -8.69 -7.56 -2.66
CA ASN A 73 -10.00 -7.99 -3.18
C ASN A 73 -11.20 -7.16 -2.69
N ILE A 74 -10.98 -5.91 -2.34
CA ILE A 74 -12.02 -5.00 -1.87
C ILE A 74 -11.93 -3.68 -2.63
N GLY A 75 -13.09 -3.14 -2.96
CA GLY A 75 -13.29 -1.88 -3.66
C GLY A 75 -13.28 -0.70 -2.69
N HIS A 76 -13.95 0.38 -3.07
CA HIS A 76 -14.06 1.56 -2.21
C HIS A 76 -14.96 1.30 -1.00
N SER A 77 -16.03 0.52 -1.18
CA SER A 77 -16.94 0.16 -0.10
C SER A 77 -16.32 -0.93 0.78
N ILE A 78 -16.04 -0.57 2.04
CA ILE A 78 -15.46 -1.48 3.04
C ILE A 78 -16.51 -2.11 3.96
N LEU A 79 -17.81 -1.94 3.67
CA LEU A 79 -18.89 -2.40 4.54
C LEU A 79 -18.81 -3.91 4.84
N ALA A 80 -18.43 -4.72 3.85
CA ALA A 80 -18.32 -6.16 3.98
C ALA A 80 -17.09 -6.64 4.79
N ILE A 81 -16.17 -5.75 5.16
CA ILE A 81 -14.91 -6.09 5.84
C ILE A 81 -14.70 -5.28 7.13
N GLY A 82 -15.80 -4.86 7.78
CA GLY A 82 -15.79 -4.07 9.01
C GLY A 82 -14.86 -4.64 10.07
N ASP A 83 -14.93 -5.93 10.35
CA ASP A 83 -14.09 -6.60 11.35
C ASP A 83 -12.59 -6.55 11.01
N THR A 84 -12.24 -6.67 9.73
CA THR A 84 -10.83 -6.56 9.28
C THR A 84 -10.29 -5.15 9.51
N VAL A 85 -11.12 -4.13 9.21
CA VAL A 85 -10.76 -2.73 9.43
C VAL A 85 -10.65 -2.44 10.92
N LEU A 86 -11.64 -2.85 11.73
CA LEU A 86 -11.63 -2.67 13.18
C LEU A 86 -10.44 -3.36 13.85
N SER A 87 -10.10 -4.58 13.43
CA SER A 87 -8.92 -5.31 13.94
C SER A 87 -7.62 -4.58 13.60
N THR A 88 -7.50 -4.06 12.37
CA THR A 88 -6.36 -3.22 11.95
C THR A 88 -6.24 -1.98 12.83
N LEU A 89 -7.37 -1.27 13.03
CA LEU A 89 -7.41 -0.06 13.85
C LEU A 89 -7.06 -0.35 15.30
N ARG A 90 -7.55 -1.46 15.86
CA ARG A 90 -7.24 -1.88 17.23
C ARG A 90 -5.74 -2.13 17.41
N GLY A 91 -5.10 -2.88 16.51
CA GLY A 91 -3.66 -3.14 16.58
C GLY A 91 -2.84 -1.84 16.55
N PHE A 92 -3.15 -0.97 15.59
CA PHE A 92 -2.47 0.32 15.44
C PHE A 92 -2.70 1.26 16.63
N PHE A 93 -3.95 1.38 17.08
CA PHE A 93 -4.32 2.24 18.20
C PHE A 93 -3.63 1.78 19.48
N LEU A 94 -3.68 0.49 19.83
CA LEU A 94 -3.04 -0.02 21.04
C LEU A 94 -1.52 0.19 21.00
N SER A 95 -0.89 -0.08 19.85
CA SER A 95 0.55 0.10 19.68
C SER A 95 0.97 1.55 19.86
N THR A 96 0.18 2.49 19.32
CA THR A 96 0.45 3.93 19.43
C THR A 96 0.11 4.49 20.80
N TYR A 97 -1.06 4.17 21.34
CA TYR A 97 -1.59 4.71 22.60
C TYR A 97 -0.68 4.38 23.78
N TYR A 98 -0.26 3.12 23.88
CA TYR A 98 0.64 2.69 24.95
C TYR A 98 2.11 3.09 24.70
N LYS A 99 2.39 3.90 23.66
CA LYS A 99 3.73 4.29 23.21
C LYS A 99 4.67 3.08 23.15
N ALA A 100 4.11 1.93 22.81
CA ALA A 100 4.86 0.70 22.86
C ALA A 100 5.83 0.70 21.69
N PHE A 101 7.06 0.28 21.94
CA PHE A 101 8.06 0.00 20.92
C PHE A 101 7.69 -1.23 20.05
N ILE A 102 6.40 -1.43 19.77
CA ILE A 102 5.78 -2.53 19.02
C ILE A 102 5.24 -2.02 17.68
N VAL A 103 5.22 -0.71 17.44
CA VAL A 103 4.91 -0.15 16.12
C VAL A 103 5.95 -0.65 15.12
N PRO A 104 5.57 -1.45 14.10
CA PRO A 104 6.54 -2.08 13.21
C PRO A 104 7.34 -1.03 12.42
N LYS A 105 8.67 -1.18 12.39
CA LYS A 105 9.55 -0.38 11.51
C LYS A 105 9.78 -1.13 10.21
N LEU A 106 8.92 -0.85 9.22
CA LEU A 106 8.95 -1.45 7.90
C LEU A 106 9.25 -0.37 6.85
N THR A 107 10.35 -0.54 6.11
CA THR A 107 10.66 0.26 4.92
C THR A 107 10.70 -0.64 3.70
N TRP A 108 10.57 -0.07 2.50
CA TRP A 108 10.67 -0.86 1.27
C TRP A 108 11.19 -0.03 0.10
N THR A 109 11.70 -0.73 -0.89
CA THR A 109 11.99 -0.22 -2.23
C THR A 109 11.33 -1.11 -3.27
N ARG A 110 11.13 -0.57 -4.47
CA ARG A 110 10.52 -1.29 -5.60
C ARG A 110 11.42 -1.26 -6.84
N PRO A 111 12.66 -1.75 -6.76
CA PRO A 111 13.58 -1.67 -7.87
C PRO A 111 13.08 -2.58 -8.99
N ASN A 112 12.72 -2.00 -10.13
CA ASN A 112 12.35 -2.79 -11.31
C ASN A 112 13.53 -2.83 -12.28
N ASN A 113 13.70 -3.96 -12.95
CA ASN A 113 14.72 -4.13 -13.99
C ASN A 113 14.04 -4.53 -15.31
N SER A 114 14.80 -4.71 -16.40
CA SER A 114 14.21 -4.97 -17.72
C SER A 114 13.27 -6.17 -17.78
N THR A 115 13.45 -7.18 -16.92
CA THR A 115 12.72 -8.46 -16.95
C THR A 115 11.80 -8.69 -15.75
N HIS A 116 12.01 -8.02 -14.62
CA HIS A 116 11.33 -8.29 -13.36
C HIS A 116 10.83 -7.02 -12.67
N GLY A 117 9.73 -7.18 -11.93
CA GLY A 117 9.41 -6.32 -10.81
C GLY A 117 9.93 -6.88 -9.51
N ILE A 118 10.46 -6.05 -8.62
CA ILE A 118 11.01 -6.50 -7.33
C ILE A 118 10.46 -5.63 -6.20
N ILE A 119 10.09 -6.25 -5.08
CA ILE A 119 9.92 -5.55 -3.80
C ILE A 119 11.01 -6.03 -2.87
N ARG A 120 11.73 -5.09 -2.26
CA ARG A 120 12.66 -5.34 -1.17
C ARG A 120 12.21 -4.58 0.06
N ALA A 121 11.68 -5.31 1.03
CA ALA A 121 11.15 -4.77 2.27
C ALA A 121 12.10 -5.07 3.43
N THR A 122 12.38 -4.08 4.26
CA THR A 122 13.30 -4.17 5.39
C THR A 122 12.53 -3.96 6.68
N VAL A 123 12.58 -4.97 7.55
CA VAL A 123 12.10 -4.90 8.92
C VAL A 123 13.30 -4.62 9.82
N THR A 124 13.27 -3.51 10.55
CA THR A 124 14.27 -3.22 11.59
C THR A 124 13.82 -3.85 12.89
N MET A 125 14.58 -4.85 13.36
CA MET A 125 14.34 -5.50 14.65
C MET A 125 14.83 -4.58 15.77
N MET A 126 14.02 -4.48 16.83
CA MET A 126 14.42 -3.86 18.09
C MET A 126 14.09 -4.85 19.20
N PRO A 127 14.68 -4.76 20.42
CA PRO A 127 14.40 -5.71 21.51
C PRO A 127 12.90 -5.92 21.80
N SER A 128 12.08 -4.93 21.48
CA SER A 128 10.63 -4.90 21.63
C SER A 128 9.81 -5.09 20.34
N ILE A 129 10.45 -4.98 19.16
CA ILE A 129 9.80 -5.25 17.86
C ILE A 129 10.13 -6.68 17.49
N LEU A 130 9.13 -7.54 17.65
CA LEU A 130 9.22 -8.94 17.26
C LEU A 130 9.24 -9.08 15.74
N LYS A 131 9.99 -10.07 15.24
CA LYS A 131 9.94 -10.54 13.86
C LYS A 131 8.47 -10.78 13.45
N PRO A 132 8.07 -10.45 12.20
CA PRO A 132 6.73 -10.77 11.74
C PRO A 132 6.52 -12.29 11.79
N PHE A 133 5.44 -12.73 12.44
CA PHE A 133 5.12 -14.16 12.55
C PHE A 133 4.50 -14.72 11.27
N LYS A 134 4.02 -13.83 10.39
CA LYS A 134 3.51 -14.19 9.06
C LYS A 134 3.92 -13.13 8.06
N VAL A 135 4.44 -13.59 6.92
CA VAL A 135 4.74 -12.77 5.75
C VAL A 135 4.16 -13.45 4.52
N GLN A 136 3.48 -12.69 3.68
CA GLN A 136 2.93 -13.17 2.41
C GLN A 136 2.97 -12.06 1.36
N CYS A 137 2.94 -12.42 0.09
CA CYS A 137 2.77 -11.49 -1.02
C CYS A 137 1.40 -11.66 -1.65
N TRP A 138 0.73 -10.55 -1.91
CA TRP A 138 -0.48 -10.49 -2.70
C TRP A 138 -0.14 -10.03 -4.11
N TYR A 139 -0.69 -10.68 -5.13
CA TYR A 139 -0.48 -10.30 -6.52
C TYR A 139 -1.72 -10.50 -7.37
N ALA A 140 -1.86 -9.68 -8.42
CA ALA A 140 -2.92 -9.80 -9.43
C ALA A 140 -2.39 -9.44 -10.80
N LYS A 141 -2.93 -10.09 -11.84
CA LYS A 141 -2.71 -9.74 -13.24
C LYS A 141 -3.94 -9.00 -13.76
N SER A 142 -3.72 -7.92 -14.48
CA SER A 142 -4.78 -7.21 -15.16
C SER A 142 -5.20 -7.91 -16.45
N LEU A 143 -6.33 -7.49 -17.02
CA LEU A 143 -6.92 -8.04 -18.23
C LEU A 143 -6.63 -7.14 -19.44
N ASP A 144 -6.47 -7.77 -20.61
CA ASP A 144 -6.36 -7.11 -21.92
C ASP A 144 -5.36 -5.95 -21.95
N PHE A 145 -4.24 -6.09 -21.25
CA PHE A 145 -3.18 -5.07 -21.12
C PHE A 145 -3.63 -3.70 -20.59
N LYS A 146 -4.82 -3.63 -19.98
CA LYS A 146 -5.31 -2.44 -19.29
C LYS A 146 -4.71 -2.40 -17.89
N ARG A 147 -4.12 -1.27 -17.48
CA ARG A 147 -3.65 -1.07 -16.10
C ARG A 147 -4.84 -0.70 -15.20
N ASP A 148 -5.76 -1.64 -15.04
CA ASP A 148 -6.98 -1.46 -14.25
C ASP A 148 -7.08 -2.60 -13.26
N PHE A 149 -7.14 -2.28 -11.97
CA PHE A 149 -7.26 -3.25 -10.88
C PHE A 149 -8.54 -3.02 -10.05
N ARG A 150 -9.42 -2.10 -10.48
CA ARG A 150 -10.65 -1.75 -9.77
C ARG A 150 -11.54 -2.97 -9.62
N GLN A 151 -12.26 -3.09 -8.49
CA GLN A 151 -13.21 -4.19 -8.26
C GLN A 151 -14.44 -4.04 -9.17
N THR A 152 -14.92 -2.82 -9.37
CA THR A 152 -16.04 -2.54 -10.26
C THR A 152 -15.66 -1.62 -11.41
N VAL A 153 -16.21 -1.91 -12.59
CA VAL A 153 -16.02 -1.17 -13.84
C VAL A 153 -17.35 -1.03 -14.56
N LEU A 154 -17.45 -0.04 -15.45
CA LEU A 154 -18.63 0.11 -16.30
C LEU A 154 -18.55 -0.87 -17.48
N SER A 155 -19.65 -1.60 -17.71
CA SER A 155 -19.83 -2.40 -18.93
C SER A 155 -19.99 -1.49 -20.16
N PRO A 156 -19.91 -2.05 -21.38
CA PRO A 156 -20.25 -1.31 -22.60
C PRO A 156 -21.67 -0.69 -22.58
N SER A 157 -22.60 -1.30 -21.84
CA SER A 157 -23.96 -0.78 -21.64
C SER A 157 -24.06 0.32 -20.56
N GLY A 158 -22.94 0.73 -19.96
CA GLY A 158 -22.91 1.73 -18.89
C GLY A 158 -23.36 1.20 -17.52
N THR A 159 -23.52 -0.11 -17.36
CA THR A 159 -23.94 -0.73 -16.10
C THR A 159 -22.71 -1.05 -15.24
N LEU A 160 -22.80 -0.88 -13.93
CA LEU A 160 -21.72 -1.28 -13.03
C LEU A 160 -21.59 -2.82 -13.01
N THR A 161 -20.38 -3.31 -13.25
CA THR A 161 -20.06 -4.75 -13.29
C THR A 161 -18.79 -5.04 -12.50
N LEU A 162 -18.65 -6.28 -12.02
CA LEU A 162 -17.43 -6.73 -11.38
C LEU A 162 -16.32 -6.95 -12.42
N ASN A 163 -15.16 -6.38 -12.14
CA ASN A 163 -13.93 -6.68 -12.85
C ASN A 163 -13.37 -8.01 -12.31
N PRO A 164 -13.14 -9.04 -13.13
CA PRO A 164 -12.76 -10.37 -12.64
C PRO A 164 -11.27 -10.47 -12.25
N ILE A 165 -10.71 -9.41 -11.68
CA ILE A 165 -9.32 -9.36 -11.19
C ILE A 165 -9.30 -9.74 -9.72
N LYS A 166 -8.66 -10.86 -9.42
CA LYS A 166 -8.48 -11.36 -8.06
C LYS A 166 -7.02 -11.27 -7.64
N TRP A 167 -6.80 -10.67 -6.48
CA TRP A 167 -5.52 -10.67 -5.77
C TRP A 167 -5.37 -11.98 -5.03
N MET A 168 -4.33 -12.73 -5.39
CA MET A 168 -3.99 -14.04 -4.82
C MET A 168 -2.80 -13.89 -3.88
N SER A 169 -2.78 -14.66 -2.78
CA SER A 169 -1.68 -14.68 -1.84
C SER A 169 -0.70 -15.81 -2.14
N THR A 170 0.59 -15.57 -1.95
CA THR A 170 1.64 -16.60 -1.94
C THR A 170 2.65 -16.31 -0.83
N GLN A 171 3.27 -17.36 -0.32
CA GLN A 171 4.46 -17.26 0.55
C GLN A 171 5.72 -17.79 -0.17
N GLU A 172 5.54 -18.33 -1.38
CA GLU A 172 6.61 -18.89 -2.18
C GLU A 172 7.51 -17.78 -2.75
N ASN A 173 8.77 -18.11 -2.98
CA ASN A 173 9.77 -17.23 -3.59
C ASN A 173 10.03 -15.91 -2.82
N ILE A 174 9.60 -15.83 -1.56
CA ILE A 174 10.02 -14.76 -0.64
C ILE A 174 11.38 -15.15 -0.07
N ILE A 175 12.42 -14.45 -0.53
CA ILE A 175 13.79 -14.64 -0.05
C ILE A 175 13.99 -13.78 1.20
N ILE A 176 14.50 -14.39 2.28
CA ILE A 176 14.77 -13.71 3.54
C ILE A 176 16.28 -13.66 3.76
N THR A 177 16.81 -12.48 4.00
CA THR A 177 18.21 -12.27 4.36
C THR A 177 18.30 -11.44 5.63
N GLN A 178 19.27 -11.73 6.49
CA GLN A 178 19.51 -10.96 7.71
C GLN A 178 20.82 -10.18 7.60
N LYS A 179 20.78 -8.90 7.98
CA LYS A 179 21.95 -8.03 8.05
C LYS A 179 21.92 -7.26 9.36
N GLY A 180 22.68 -7.74 10.35
CA GLY A 180 22.66 -7.17 11.70
C GLY A 180 21.26 -7.29 12.34
N ASP A 181 20.69 -6.16 12.72
CA ASP A 181 19.34 -6.02 13.28
C ASP A 181 18.24 -5.91 12.22
N GLN A 182 18.56 -6.05 10.93
CA GLN A 182 17.60 -5.94 9.84
C GLN A 182 17.28 -7.30 9.21
N LEU A 183 15.99 -7.57 9.03
CA LEU A 183 15.48 -8.66 8.19
C LEU A 183 15.00 -8.07 6.86
N ILE A 184 15.60 -8.51 5.76
CA ILE A 184 15.31 -8.05 4.41
C ILE A 184 14.57 -9.16 3.68
N TYR A 185 13.33 -8.86 3.30
CA TYR A 185 12.44 -9.72 2.55
C TYR A 185 12.41 -9.25 1.10
N THR A 186 12.74 -10.13 0.16
CA THR A 186 12.75 -9.83 -1.27
C THR A 186 11.82 -10.78 -2.00
N ILE A 187 10.96 -10.24 -2.84
CA ILE A 187 10.17 -11.01 -3.80
C ILE A 187 10.26 -10.36 -5.18
N SER A 188 10.32 -11.19 -6.21
CA SER A 188 10.36 -10.75 -7.60
C SER A 188 9.34 -11.50 -8.45
N PHE A 189 8.79 -10.82 -9.43
CA PHE A 189 7.95 -11.41 -10.46
C PHE A 189 8.45 -11.02 -11.84
N GLU A 190 8.38 -11.95 -12.77
CA GLU A 190 8.63 -11.66 -14.18
C GLU A 190 7.59 -10.67 -14.73
N ARG A 191 8.07 -9.75 -15.57
CA ARG A 191 7.25 -8.80 -16.29
C ARG A 191 6.40 -9.55 -17.32
N SER A 192 5.09 -9.37 -17.23
CA SER A 192 4.17 -9.91 -18.23
C SER A 192 4.23 -9.09 -19.52
N LYS A 193 4.26 -9.78 -20.66
CA LYS A 193 4.19 -9.14 -21.99
C LYS A 193 2.76 -8.80 -22.42
N LYS A 194 1.74 -9.30 -21.70
CA LYS A 194 0.33 -9.24 -22.10
C LYS A 194 -0.60 -8.66 -21.02
N SER A 195 -0.09 -8.38 -19.84
CA SER A 195 -0.86 -7.83 -18.73
C SER A 195 0.01 -6.96 -17.84
N TRP A 196 -0.62 -6.14 -17.02
CA TRP A 196 0.06 -5.52 -15.89
C TRP A 196 -0.01 -6.46 -14.71
N LEU A 197 1.09 -6.58 -13.97
CA LEU A 197 1.16 -7.32 -12.72
C LEU A 197 1.30 -6.33 -11.58
N GLY A 198 0.32 -6.30 -10.67
CA GLY A 198 0.44 -5.60 -9.40
C GLY A 198 0.75 -6.59 -8.29
N PHE A 199 1.69 -6.28 -7.40
CA PHE A 199 1.98 -7.10 -6.23
C PHE A 199 2.45 -6.26 -5.03
N PHE A 200 2.20 -6.72 -3.81
CA PHE A 200 2.68 -6.08 -2.57
C PHE A 200 2.93 -7.13 -1.49
N MET A 201 3.76 -6.81 -0.51
CA MET A 201 4.01 -7.69 0.65
C MET A 201 3.15 -7.28 1.84
N GLU A 202 2.69 -8.26 2.60
CA GLU A 202 1.93 -8.11 3.84
C GLU A 202 2.67 -8.82 4.98
N PHE A 203 2.78 -8.13 6.11
CA PHE A 203 3.51 -8.53 7.29
C PHE A 203 2.57 -8.47 8.49
N SER A 204 2.50 -9.57 9.25
CA SER A 204 1.75 -9.62 10.51
C SER A 204 2.71 -9.65 11.69
N PHE A 205 2.58 -8.65 12.56
CA PHE A 205 3.35 -8.51 13.78
C PHE A 205 2.45 -8.74 14.99
N GLN A 206 2.98 -9.44 15.99
CA GLN A 206 2.28 -9.59 17.25
C GLN A 206 2.13 -8.22 17.92
N GLY A 207 0.89 -7.83 18.22
CA GLY A 207 0.57 -6.59 18.93
C GLY A 207 0.25 -6.84 20.42
N LEU A 208 -0.05 -5.74 21.12
CA LEU A 208 -0.51 -5.77 22.52
C LEU A 208 -1.89 -6.40 22.65
N GLN A 209 -2.18 -6.99 23.81
CA GLN A 209 -3.51 -7.54 24.15
C GLN A 209 -4.07 -8.48 23.07
N ARG A 210 -3.20 -9.34 22.51
CA ARG A 210 -3.51 -10.29 21.43
C ARG A 210 -3.99 -9.62 20.13
N SER A 211 -3.77 -8.32 19.96
CA SER A 211 -3.96 -7.65 18.67
C SER A 211 -2.87 -8.03 17.68
N VAL A 212 -3.08 -7.74 16.41
CA VAL A 212 -2.11 -7.96 15.34
C VAL A 212 -1.95 -6.65 14.57
N ASN A 213 -0.70 -6.22 14.38
CA ASN A 213 -0.40 -5.15 13.43
C ASN A 213 -0.17 -5.78 12.07
N VAL A 214 -1.08 -5.53 11.13
CA VAL A 214 -0.90 -5.94 9.73
C VAL A 214 -0.43 -4.73 8.93
N VAL A 215 0.77 -4.81 8.39
CA VAL A 215 1.41 -3.74 7.63
C VAL A 215 1.76 -4.25 6.24
N THR A 216 1.62 -3.40 5.24
CA THR A 216 1.86 -3.74 3.83
C THR A 216 2.81 -2.74 3.20
N THR A 217 3.58 -3.19 2.21
CA THR A 217 4.28 -2.26 1.31
C THR A 217 3.28 -1.51 0.42
N GLU A 218 3.77 -0.56 -0.38
CA GLU A 218 3.02 -0.14 -1.56
C GLU A 218 2.92 -1.29 -2.57
N VAL A 219 1.97 -1.17 -3.50
CA VAL A 219 1.95 -2.02 -4.69
C VAL A 219 3.15 -1.68 -5.55
N ASN A 220 3.78 -2.69 -6.12
CA ASN A 220 4.65 -2.55 -7.27
C ASN A 220 3.87 -3.03 -8.50
N ILE A 221 3.75 -2.18 -9.50
CA ILE A 221 3.05 -2.48 -10.75
C ILE A 221 4.09 -2.57 -11.85
N VAL A 222 4.13 -3.70 -12.56
CA VAL A 222 5.04 -3.92 -13.68
C VAL A 222 4.30 -4.31 -14.97
N PRO A 223 4.75 -3.83 -16.15
CA PRO A 223 5.82 -2.84 -16.37
C PRO A 223 5.51 -1.49 -15.70
N GLU A 224 6.46 -0.56 -15.61
CA GLU A 224 6.22 0.74 -14.92
C GLU A 224 5.61 1.78 -15.87
N PHE A 225 5.90 1.64 -17.15
CA PHE A 225 5.57 2.58 -18.22
C PHE A 225 4.33 2.14 -18.96
N TYR A 226 3.50 3.09 -19.35
CA TYR A 226 2.41 2.84 -20.27
C TYR A 226 2.99 2.56 -21.68
N PRO A 227 2.36 1.66 -22.45
CA PRO A 227 2.83 1.31 -23.79
C PRO A 227 2.56 2.40 -24.84
N HIS A 228 1.92 3.50 -24.44
CA HIS A 228 1.55 4.61 -25.29
C HIS A 228 2.31 5.86 -24.86
N GLU A 229 2.73 6.66 -25.84
CA GLU A 229 3.32 7.96 -25.56
C GLU A 229 2.30 8.89 -24.87
N ASP A 230 2.81 9.82 -24.07
CA ASP A 230 2.00 10.87 -23.47
C ASP A 230 1.26 11.64 -24.59
N CYS A 231 -0.06 11.82 -24.46
CA CYS A 231 -0.77 12.70 -25.37
C CYS A 231 -0.25 14.14 -25.25
N THR A 232 -0.27 14.90 -26.35
CA THR A 232 0.12 16.31 -26.35
C THR A 232 -0.93 17.18 -27.04
N ARG A 233 -1.03 18.45 -26.60
CA ARG A 233 -1.84 19.51 -27.21
C ARG A 233 -3.36 19.20 -27.26
N SER A 234 -4.04 19.59 -28.32
CA SER A 234 -5.50 19.50 -28.52
C SER A 234 -6.06 18.07 -28.51
N ASN A 235 -5.20 17.06 -28.68
CA ASN A 235 -5.61 15.65 -28.65
C ASN A 235 -5.60 15.07 -27.22
N CYS A 236 -5.23 15.90 -26.23
CA CYS A 236 -5.04 15.48 -24.86
C CYS A 236 -6.13 16.13 -23.99
N TYR A 237 -7.12 15.34 -23.58
CA TYR A 237 -8.18 15.80 -22.66
C TYR A 237 -7.70 15.90 -21.19
N GLY A 238 -6.42 15.63 -20.93
CA GLY A 238 -5.76 15.78 -19.63
C GLY A 238 -4.37 15.16 -19.62
N ILE A 239 -3.49 15.63 -18.73
CA ILE A 239 -2.14 15.06 -18.57
C ILE A 239 -2.16 14.00 -17.47
N LEU A 240 -2.07 12.71 -17.82
CA LEU A 240 -1.77 11.63 -16.89
C LEU A 240 -0.27 11.65 -16.57
N LYS A 241 0.20 12.62 -15.77
CA LYS A 241 1.60 12.61 -15.30
C LYS A 241 1.81 11.52 -14.25
N LEU A 242 2.09 10.29 -14.70
CA LEU A 242 2.75 9.27 -13.88
C LEU A 242 4.18 9.07 -14.40
N LYS A 243 4.99 10.14 -14.39
CA LYS A 243 6.45 9.99 -14.45
C LYS A 243 6.93 9.55 -13.07
N ILE A 244 7.00 8.25 -12.86
CA ILE A 244 7.79 7.66 -11.79
C ILE A 244 9.24 7.86 -12.24
N ARG A 245 9.95 8.78 -11.58
CA ARG A 245 11.40 8.94 -11.74
C ARG A 245 12.13 7.94 -10.87
#